data_AF-A0A3B5PWI1-F1
#
_entry.id   AF-A0A3B5PWI1-F1
#
_cell.length_a   1.000
_cell.length_b   1.000
_cell.length_c   1.000
_cell.angle_alpha   90.00
_cell.angle_beta   90.00
_cell.angle_gamma   90.00
#
_symmetry.space_group_name_H-M   'P 1'
#
loop_
_entity.id
_entity.type
_entity.pdbx_description
1 polymer ?
#
loop_
_entity_poly.entity_id
_entity_poly.type
_entity_poly.pdbx_seq_one_letter_code
_entity_poly.pdbx_strand_id
1 'polypeptide(L)'
;MTLPLRRVGMAATGNLSEEQVHCSICLDVFTNPVSIPCGHNFCQACILGYWKTSPLYQCPMCKKSFHKRPDISVNTVLREIAEQFKQIRVKSLLGAGALHPEGSGRAGSGHRGEAEADGGAGRGSHHRAGAGNLGAQDAAHGFGKCEQN
;
A
#
# COMPACT_ATOMS: atom_id res chain seq x y z
N MET A 1 -40.74 -29.26 -13.24
CA MET A 1 -40.76 -27.96 -12.53
C MET A 1 -39.46 -27.23 -12.84
N THR A 2 -39.38 -26.54 -13.99
CA THR A 2 -38.21 -25.73 -14.36
C THR A 2 -38.38 -24.33 -13.76
N LEU A 3 -37.55 -23.99 -12.77
CA LEU A 3 -37.50 -22.64 -12.22
C LEU A 3 -36.85 -21.70 -13.25
N PRO A 4 -37.39 -20.50 -13.51
CA PRO A 4 -36.74 -19.54 -14.38
C PRO A 4 -35.45 -19.05 -13.69
N LEU A 5 -34.31 -19.18 -14.38
CA LEU A 5 -33.10 -18.47 -13.99
C LEU A 5 -33.40 -16.97 -14.11
N ARG A 6 -33.67 -16.36 -12.95
CA ARG A 6 -33.74 -14.91 -12.81
C ARG A 6 -32.37 -14.39 -13.19
N ARG A 7 -32.23 -13.80 -14.38
CA ARG A 7 -31.06 -12.99 -14.74
C ARG A 7 -30.94 -11.89 -13.69
N VAL A 8 -30.02 -12.05 -12.76
CA VAL A 8 -29.51 -10.92 -11.98
C VAL A 8 -28.77 -10.06 -12.98
N GLY A 9 -29.39 -8.95 -13.39
CA GLY A 9 -28.70 -7.91 -14.13
C GLY A 9 -27.61 -7.33 -13.25
N MET A 10 -26.35 -7.66 -13.55
CA MET A 10 -25.20 -6.97 -12.99
C MET A 10 -25.16 -5.57 -13.57
N ALA A 11 -25.74 -4.61 -12.84
CA ALA A 11 -25.40 -3.21 -13.01
C ALA A 11 -23.93 -3.05 -12.59
N ALA A 12 -23.02 -3.24 -13.55
CA ALA A 12 -21.61 -2.97 -13.37
C ALA A 12 -21.37 -1.45 -13.48
N THR A 13 -21.77 -0.72 -12.45
CA THR A 13 -21.03 0.48 -12.04
C THR A 13 -20.01 -0.02 -11.03
N GLY A 14 -18.85 -0.42 -11.54
CA GLY A 14 -17.79 -1.13 -10.82
C GLY A 14 -17.11 -0.29 -9.75
N ASN A 15 -17.84 0.02 -8.69
CA ASN A 15 -17.26 0.52 -7.45
C ASN A 15 -17.14 -0.68 -6.53
N LEU A 16 -15.90 -1.15 -6.32
CA LEU A 16 -15.61 -2.09 -5.24
C LEU A 16 -16.12 -1.48 -3.94
N SER A 17 -16.82 -2.27 -3.12
CA SER A 17 -17.27 -1.78 -1.84
C SER A 17 -16.06 -1.51 -0.95
N GLU A 18 -16.17 -0.52 -0.07
CA GLU A 18 -15.07 -0.10 0.81
C GLU A 18 -14.47 -1.30 1.56
N GLU A 19 -15.32 -2.19 2.07
CA GLU A 19 -14.90 -3.39 2.80
C GLU A 19 -14.05 -4.38 1.99
N GLN A 20 -14.11 -4.37 0.65
CA GLN A 20 -13.36 -5.31 -0.20
C GLN A 20 -11.87 -4.99 -0.29
N VAL A 21 -11.47 -3.77 0.05
CA VAL A 21 -10.08 -3.29 -0.09
C VAL A 21 -9.42 -2.93 1.24
N HIS A 22 -10.06 -3.23 2.37
CA HIS A 22 -9.53 -2.95 3.70
C HIS A 22 -8.83 -4.16 4.31
N CYS A 23 -7.72 -3.91 4.99
CA CYS A 23 -7.04 -4.89 5.80
C CYS A 23 -7.73 -5.01 7.16
N SER A 24 -8.14 -6.22 7.54
CA SER A 24 -8.79 -6.47 8.83
C SER A 24 -7.87 -6.38 10.06
N ILE A 25 -6.56 -6.13 9.88
CA ILE A 25 -5.61 -5.92 10.98
C ILE A 25 -5.44 -4.43 11.28
N CYS A 26 -5.08 -3.61 10.27
CA CYS A 26 -4.90 -2.17 10.46
C CYS A 26 -6.17 -1.35 10.22
N LEU A 27 -7.24 -2.00 9.74
CA LEU A 27 -8.55 -1.39 9.43
C LEU A 27 -8.44 -0.23 8.41
N ASP A 28 -7.42 -0.28 7.56
CA ASP A 28 -7.16 0.71 6.50
C ASP A 28 -7.04 -0.01 5.15
N VAL A 29 -7.14 0.76 4.06
CA VAL A 29 -6.99 0.27 2.69
C VAL A 29 -5.64 -0.41 2.54
N PHE A 30 -5.63 -1.56 1.85
CA PHE A 30 -4.43 -2.37 1.70
C PHE A 30 -3.20 -1.57 1.26
N THR A 31 -2.06 -1.89 1.89
CA THR A 31 -0.73 -1.44 1.50
C THR A 31 0.14 -2.67 1.34
N ASN A 32 0.65 -2.89 0.13
CA ASN A 32 1.34 -4.11 -0.26
C ASN A 32 0.51 -5.37 0.15
N PRO A 33 -0.73 -5.54 -0.34
CA PRO A 33 -1.55 -6.67 0.03
C PRO A 33 -0.86 -7.99 -0.33
N VAL A 34 -0.99 -8.99 0.53
CA VAL A 34 -0.54 -10.36 0.32
C VAL A 34 -1.71 -11.30 0.56
N SER A 35 -1.79 -12.36 -0.24
CA SER A 35 -2.78 -13.43 -0.09
C SER A 35 -2.13 -14.61 0.63
N ILE A 36 -2.67 -15.02 1.77
CA ILE A 36 -2.20 -16.23 2.48
C ILE A 36 -2.92 -17.48 1.95
N PRO A 37 -2.40 -18.71 2.16
CA PRO A 37 -2.94 -19.92 1.51
C PRO A 37 -4.40 -20.27 1.83
N CYS A 38 -5.03 -19.63 2.83
CA CYS A 38 -6.46 -19.77 3.09
C CYS A 38 -7.34 -18.78 2.30
N GLY A 39 -6.76 -17.96 1.41
CA GLY A 39 -7.48 -17.01 0.56
C GLY A 39 -7.79 -15.65 1.19
N HIS A 40 -7.34 -15.39 2.43
CA HIS A 40 -7.52 -14.09 3.08
C HIS A 40 -6.37 -13.15 2.74
N ASN A 41 -6.66 -11.85 2.71
CA ASN A 41 -5.73 -10.81 2.28
C ASN A 41 -5.43 -9.84 3.43
N PHE A 42 -4.16 -9.44 3.55
CA PHE A 42 -3.68 -8.51 4.58
C PHE A 42 -2.59 -7.62 4.01
N CYS A 43 -2.32 -6.46 4.61
CA CYS A 43 -1.08 -5.75 4.33
C CYS A 43 0.12 -6.64 4.71
N GLN A 44 1.17 -6.64 3.88
CA GLN A 44 2.37 -7.44 4.13
C GLN A 44 2.94 -7.19 5.53
N ALA A 45 3.10 -5.93 5.93
CA ALA A 45 3.61 -5.57 7.25
C ALA A 45 2.71 -6.09 8.38
N CYS A 46 1.38 -6.05 8.21
CA CYS A 46 0.42 -6.47 9.21
C CYS A 46 0.46 -7.98 9.47
N ILE A 47 0.40 -8.81 8.42
CA ILE A 47 0.43 -10.28 8.61
C ILE A 47 1.80 -10.75 9.10
N LEU A 48 2.88 -10.14 8.63
CA LEU A 48 4.23 -10.45 9.11
C LEU A 48 4.43 -10.03 10.57
N GLY A 49 3.86 -8.89 10.98
CA GLY A 49 3.83 -8.47 12.38
C GLY A 49 3.05 -9.44 13.26
N TYR A 50 1.85 -9.84 12.83
CA TYR A 50 1.02 -10.81 13.55
C TYR A 50 1.72 -12.16 13.76
N TRP A 51 2.41 -12.68 12.74
CA TRP A 51 3.16 -13.93 12.88
C TRP A 51 4.43 -13.83 13.73
N LYS A 52 4.96 -12.63 14.01
CA LYS A 52 6.08 -12.48 14.95
C LYS A 52 5.67 -12.68 16.41
N THR A 53 4.40 -12.40 16.74
CA THR A 53 3.89 -12.47 18.12
C THR A 53 3.10 -13.74 18.40
N SER A 54 2.79 -14.54 17.37
CA SER A 54 1.97 -15.75 17.49
C SER A 54 2.84 -17.01 17.51
N PRO A 55 2.62 -17.96 18.43
CA PRO A 55 3.35 -19.23 18.46
C PRO A 55 3.03 -20.12 17.26
N LEU A 56 1.89 -19.86 16.58
CA LEU A 56 1.46 -20.58 15.39
C LEU A 56 1.30 -19.60 14.22
N TYR A 57 1.67 -20.03 13.01
CA TYR A 57 1.35 -19.29 11.80
C TYR A 57 -0.15 -19.45 11.51
N GLN A 58 -0.99 -18.62 12.11
CA GLN A 58 -2.44 -18.71 12.00
C GLN A 58 -3.01 -17.54 11.17
N CYS A 59 -4.09 -17.78 10.44
CA CYS A 59 -4.87 -16.72 9.81
C CYS A 59 -5.66 -15.92 10.86
N PRO A 60 -5.54 -14.58 10.92
CA PRO A 60 -6.34 -13.74 11.83
C PRO A 60 -7.85 -13.86 11.62
N MET A 61 -8.31 -14.11 10.39
CA MET A 61 -9.72 -14.14 10.00
C MET A 61 -10.40 -15.49 10.26
N CYS A 62 -9.93 -16.56 9.61
CA CYS A 62 -10.57 -17.88 9.68
C CYS A 62 -9.89 -18.85 10.64
N LYS A 63 -8.85 -18.42 11.35
CA LYS A 63 -8.11 -19.23 12.34
C LYS A 63 -7.46 -20.50 11.78
N LYS A 64 -7.35 -20.66 10.46
CA LYS A 64 -6.58 -21.74 9.83
C LYS A 64 -5.11 -21.62 10.21
N SER A 65 -4.54 -22.67 10.78
CA SER A 65 -3.13 -22.75 11.16
C SER A 65 -2.28 -23.36 10.05
N PHE A 66 -1.02 -22.95 9.96
CA PHE A 66 -0.02 -23.45 9.05
C PHE A 66 1.17 -23.97 9.86
N HIS A 67 1.67 -25.17 9.52
CA HIS A 67 2.77 -25.82 10.26
C HIS A 67 4.12 -25.11 10.10
N LYS A 68 4.31 -24.42 8.98
CA LYS A 68 5.49 -23.60 8.68
C LYS A 68 5.05 -22.22 8.21
N ARG A 69 5.97 -21.25 8.26
CA ARG A 69 5.71 -19.91 7.73
C ARG A 69 5.39 -20.04 6.23
N PRO A 70 4.19 -19.63 5.79
CA PRO A 70 3.89 -19.61 4.37
C PRO A 70 4.82 -18.65 3.64
N ASP A 71 5.28 -19.04 2.45
CA ASP A 71 5.86 -18.09 1.51
C ASP A 71 4.73 -17.26 0.92
N ILE A 72 4.87 -15.94 0.98
CA ILE A 72 3.82 -14.99 0.59
C ILE A 72 4.44 -13.91 -0.28
N SER A 73 3.80 -13.66 -1.41
CA SER A 73 4.16 -12.58 -2.33
C SER A 73 3.05 -11.52 -2.35
N VAL A 74 3.44 -10.31 -2.74
CA VAL A 74 2.49 -9.22 -2.94
C VAL A 74 1.53 -9.59 -4.07
N ASN A 75 0.24 -9.46 -3.80
CA ASN A 75 -0.80 -9.52 -4.81
C ASN A 75 -0.85 -8.17 -5.54
N THR A 76 -0.24 -8.09 -6.71
CA THR A 76 -0.11 -6.86 -7.52
C THR A 76 -1.46 -6.37 -8.03
N VAL A 77 -2.37 -7.28 -8.40
CA VAL A 77 -3.73 -6.93 -8.84
C VAL A 77 -4.51 -6.26 -7.71
N LEU A 78 -4.48 -6.86 -6.51
CA LEU A 78 -5.17 -6.28 -5.34
C LEU A 78 -4.54 -4.96 -4.90
N ARG A 79 -3.23 -4.79 -5.09
CA ARG A 79 -2.54 -3.52 -4.85
C ARG A 79 -3.07 -2.43 -5.78
N GLU A 80 -3.11 -2.68 -7.08
CA GLU A 80 -3.58 -1.72 -8.07
C GLU A 80 -5.02 -1.30 -7.79
N ILE A 81 -5.88 -2.28 -7.49
CA ILE A 81 -7.25 -2.06 -7.06
C ILE A 81 -7.33 -1.15 -5.82
N ALA A 82 -6.53 -1.44 -4.78
CA ALA A 82 -6.51 -0.65 -3.56
C ALA A 82 -6.02 0.79 -3.80
N GLU A 83 -5.06 0.97 -4.71
CA GLU A 83 -4.56 2.28 -5.12
C GLU A 83 -5.62 3.08 -5.88
N GLN A 84 -6.33 2.45 -6.82
CA GLN A 84 -7.46 3.08 -7.52
C GLN A 84 -8.54 3.53 -6.54
N PHE A 85 -8.86 2.70 -5.53
CA PHE A 85 -9.83 3.05 -4.49
C PHE A 85 -9.39 4.29 -3.67
N LYS A 86 -8.10 4.38 -3.29
CA LYS A 86 -7.55 5.57 -2.61
C LYS A 86 -7.72 6.83 -3.46
N GLN A 87 -7.49 6.73 -4.78
CA GLN A 87 -7.61 7.87 -5.69
C GLN A 87 -9.06 8.34 -5.85
N ILE A 88 -10.03 7.42 -5.89
CA ILE A 88 -11.46 7.78 -5.97
C ILE A 88 -11.88 8.56 -4.71
N ARG A 89 -11.46 8.12 -3.52
CA ARG A 89 -11.75 8.83 -2.26
C ARG A 89 -11.20 10.26 -2.27
N VAL A 90 -9.96 10.45 -2.74
CA VAL A 90 -9.33 11.79 -2.81
C VAL A 90 -10.05 12.70 -3.80
N LYS A 91 -10.42 12.20 -4.99
CA LYS A 91 -11.14 12.98 -6.00
C LYS A 91 -12.53 13.41 -5.55
N SER A 92 -13.25 12.54 -4.82
CA SER A 92 -14.57 12.88 -4.26
C SER A 92 -14.49 13.99 -3.20
N LEU A 93 -13.40 14.07 -2.43
CA LEU A 93 -13.20 15.13 -1.44
C LEU A 93 -12.76 16.47 -2.06
N LEU A 94 -11.97 16.43 -3.14
CA LEU A 94 -11.54 17.63 -3.87
C LEU A 94 -12.66 18.23 -4.77
N GLY A 95 -13.68 17.44 -5.12
CA GLY A 95 -14.82 17.88 -5.93
C GLY A 95 -15.92 18.65 -5.18
N ALA A 96 -15.86 18.72 -3.86
CA ALA A 96 -16.87 19.40 -3.04
C ALA A 96 -16.58 20.90 -2.79
N GLY A 97 -15.55 21.47 -3.43
CA GLY A 97 -15.03 22.82 -3.16
C GLY A 97 -15.02 23.82 -4.32
N ALA A 98 -15.74 23.59 -5.43
CA ALA A 98 -15.84 24.56 -6.52
C ALA A 98 -17.02 25.52 -6.30
N LEU A 99 -16.80 26.56 -5.48
CA LEU A 99 -17.65 27.74 -5.48
C LEU A 99 -17.49 28.45 -6.84
N HIS A 100 -18.60 28.62 -7.56
CA HIS A 100 -18.68 29.54 -8.69
C HIS A 100 -18.40 30.97 -8.21
N PRO A 101 -17.69 31.78 -9.01
CA PRO A 101 -18.07 33.17 -9.17
C PRO A 101 -18.44 33.41 -10.63
N GLU A 102 -19.75 33.56 -10.88
CA GLU A 102 -20.23 34.29 -12.04
C GLU A 102 -19.97 35.78 -11.82
N GLY A 103 -19.24 36.42 -12.73
CA GLY A 103 -18.92 37.84 -12.65
C GLY A 103 -18.15 38.31 -13.87
N SER A 104 -18.86 38.50 -14.97
CA SER A 104 -18.37 39.12 -16.21
C SER A 104 -18.03 40.60 -15.97
N GLY A 105 -16.76 40.98 -16.19
CA GLY A 105 -16.28 42.36 -16.13
C GLY A 105 -15.13 42.58 -17.11
N ARG A 106 -15.30 43.56 -18.00
CA ARG A 106 -14.47 43.85 -19.18
C ARG A 106 -13.09 44.45 -18.85
N ALA A 107 -12.22 44.29 -19.85
CA ALA A 107 -10.86 44.78 -20.03
C ALA A 107 -10.49 46.17 -19.49
N GLY A 108 -9.28 46.27 -18.94
CA GLY A 108 -8.50 47.50 -18.79
C GLY A 108 -7.02 47.20 -19.06
N SER A 109 -6.46 47.86 -20.08
CA SER A 109 -5.07 47.79 -20.53
C SER A 109 -4.14 48.62 -19.63
N GLY A 110 -2.88 48.19 -19.42
CA GLY A 110 -1.86 49.07 -18.83
C GLY A 110 -0.50 48.45 -18.47
N HIS A 111 0.45 48.60 -19.40
CA HIS A 111 1.89 48.96 -19.25
C HIS A 111 2.94 48.08 -18.54
N ARG A 112 4.15 48.19 -19.12
CA ARG A 112 5.43 47.49 -18.89
C ARG A 112 6.25 48.10 -17.75
N GLY A 113 7.20 47.31 -17.22
CA GLY A 113 8.39 47.72 -16.45
C GLY A 113 8.87 46.52 -15.62
N GLU A 114 9.79 45.68 -16.10
CA GLU A 114 11.26 45.77 -16.05
C GLU A 114 11.88 45.04 -14.86
N ALA A 115 12.99 44.38 -15.16
CA ALA A 115 13.69 43.33 -14.41
C ALA A 115 14.49 43.86 -13.22
N GLU A 116 14.77 43.00 -12.23
CA GLU A 116 16.08 42.94 -11.57
C GLU A 116 16.41 41.52 -11.10
N ALA A 117 17.69 41.19 -11.22
CA ALA A 117 18.34 39.93 -10.94
C ALA A 117 19.27 40.10 -9.73
N ASP A 118 19.43 39.05 -8.91
CA ASP A 118 20.64 38.76 -8.13
C ASP A 118 20.50 37.30 -7.63
N GLY A 119 21.45 36.37 -7.76
CA GLY A 119 22.89 36.51 -7.61
C GLY A 119 23.28 35.96 -6.23
N GLY A 120 23.80 34.73 -6.11
CA GLY A 120 24.21 34.23 -4.79
C GLY A 120 24.65 32.76 -4.73
N ALA A 121 25.90 32.51 -5.07
CA ALA A 121 26.60 31.24 -4.86
C ALA A 121 27.02 31.05 -3.39
N GLY A 122 26.96 29.80 -2.88
CA GLY A 122 27.50 29.45 -1.56
C GLY A 122 27.87 27.98 -1.49
N ARG A 123 29.17 27.69 -1.63
CA ARG A 123 29.81 26.37 -1.54
C ARG A 123 29.92 25.95 -0.06
N GLY A 124 29.86 24.64 0.22
CA GLY A 124 30.10 24.12 1.57
C GLY A 124 30.12 22.60 1.65
N SER A 125 31.16 21.98 1.08
CA SER A 125 31.54 20.59 1.33
C SER A 125 31.86 20.38 2.81
N HIS A 126 31.48 19.23 3.41
CA HIS A 126 32.36 18.42 4.27
C HIS A 126 31.79 17.01 4.44
N HIS A 127 32.43 16.06 3.75
CA HIS A 127 32.35 14.64 4.06
C HIS A 127 32.88 14.39 5.48
N ARG A 128 32.17 13.59 6.28
CA ARG A 128 32.80 12.90 7.41
C ARG A 128 32.81 11.40 7.13
N ALA A 129 34.00 10.92 6.80
CA ALA A 129 34.36 9.53 6.82
C ALA A 129 34.18 8.96 8.24
N GLY A 130 33.53 7.80 8.32
CA GLY A 130 33.51 6.93 9.49
C GLY A 130 33.96 5.55 9.06
N ALA A 131 35.27 5.40 8.83
CA ALA A 131 35.90 4.09 8.72
C ALA A 131 36.07 3.53 10.14
N GLY A 132 35.40 2.42 10.42
CA GLY A 132 35.49 1.66 11.67
C GLY A 132 35.63 0.18 11.34
N ASN A 133 36.79 -0.34 11.70
CA ASN A 133 37.43 -1.59 11.30
C ASN A 133 36.70 -2.89 11.70
N LEU A 134 36.86 -3.89 10.84
CA LEU A 134 37.25 -5.30 11.12
C LEU A 134 36.75 -5.98 12.40
N GLY A 135 36.02 -7.08 12.18
CA GLY A 135 35.75 -8.13 13.16
C GLY A 135 35.25 -9.40 12.49
N ALA A 136 36.06 -9.96 11.58
CA ALA A 136 35.92 -11.36 11.19
C ALA A 136 36.39 -12.23 12.35
N GLN A 137 35.56 -13.18 12.77
CA GLN A 137 35.99 -14.42 13.41
C GLN A 137 34.86 -15.45 13.33
N ASP A 138 35.26 -16.57 12.73
CA ASP A 138 34.56 -17.83 12.53
C ASP A 138 34.04 -18.46 13.82
N ALA A 139 32.95 -19.22 13.72
CA ALA A 139 32.82 -20.52 14.40
C ALA A 139 31.59 -21.32 13.95
N ALA A 140 31.87 -22.55 13.50
CA ALA A 140 31.09 -23.78 13.61
C ALA A 140 29.72 -23.85 12.90
N HIS A 141 29.61 -24.53 11.75
CA HIS A 141 29.42 -26.00 11.63
C HIS A 141 28.39 -26.59 12.60
N GLY A 142 27.21 -26.90 12.07
CA GLY A 142 26.18 -27.69 12.72
C GLY A 142 25.18 -28.24 11.71
N PHE A 143 25.66 -29.04 10.74
CA PHE A 143 24.80 -29.87 9.89
C PHE A 143 24.16 -30.98 10.74
N GLY A 144 22.98 -30.69 11.31
CA GLY A 144 22.10 -31.71 11.88
C GLY A 144 21.27 -32.36 10.79
N LYS A 145 21.71 -33.53 10.32
CA LYS A 145 20.87 -34.45 9.54
C LYS A 145 19.75 -34.97 10.44
N CYS A 146 18.50 -34.60 10.16
CA CYS A 146 17.34 -35.41 10.57
C CYS A 146 16.99 -36.34 9.42
N GLU A 147 17.56 -37.53 9.48
CA GLU A 147 17.24 -38.65 8.61
C GLU A 147 15.82 -39.16 8.94
N GLN A 148 15.06 -39.46 7.90
CA GLN A 148 13.72 -40.02 7.98
C GLN A 148 13.74 -41.40 8.64
N ASN A 149 12.84 -41.63 9.58
CA ASN A 149 12.26 -42.93 9.87
C ASN A 149 10.76 -42.77 10.01
#